data_AF-A0A535HPF7-F1
#
_entry.id   AF-A0A535HPF7-F1
#
_cell.length_a   1.000
_cell.length_b   1.000
_cell.length_c   1.000
_cell.angle_alpha   90.00
_cell.angle_beta   90.00
_cell.angle_gamma   90.00
#
_symmetry.space_group_name_H-M   'P 1'
#
loop_
_entity.id
_entity.type
_entity.pdbx_description
1 polymer ?
#
loop_
_entity_poly.entity_id
_entity_poly.type
_entity_poly.pdbx_seq_one_letter_code
_entity_poly.pdbx_strand_id
1 'polypeptide(L)'
;MRAAAAALGRRPPFAFYVIIGSLLVLSTLTVAGHGVKATPVLALAMVIAIGYERLLSWRTLLGLTVLTILFVPIKRYTLPASLPFNLELYRVVVAIVFVAWLTSLLIDRRVRVRASGLEAPLLAYIAVIVFSLVVNTGRANAVGRDLEKVLTFFVSYVVVFYLVVSLLRRARDIDFLAGLLAAGGAVLGFFGVFESVTHYNVFNHLKMILPIMTYDAGQAPTLFRGAIRAYGSGQHPIAFGAALVLLLPFAVYRAWAFGQRRWWGAAALILLGLLATRSRTGVLMLLIVVIVFLVLRPMYVKRLWPAI
;
A
#
# COMPACT_ATOMS: atom_id res chain seq x y z
N MET A 1 37.82 16.98 27.64
CA MET A 1 37.46 15.64 28.17
C MET A 1 36.00 15.22 27.95
N ARG A 2 35.00 16.11 27.84
CA ARG A 2 33.59 15.72 27.56
C ARG A 2 33.32 15.19 26.14
N ALA A 3 34.17 15.49 25.15
CA ALA A 3 34.03 14.96 23.79
C ALA A 3 34.48 13.50 23.64
N ALA A 4 35.41 13.02 24.49
CA ALA A 4 35.90 11.64 24.45
C ALA A 4 34.90 10.65 25.08
N ALA A 5 34.12 11.09 26.08
CA ALA A 5 33.08 10.27 26.71
C ALA A 5 31.87 10.02 25.80
N ALA A 6 31.62 10.87 24.80
CA ALA A 6 30.54 10.67 23.82
C ALA A 6 30.89 9.61 22.75
N ALA A 7 32.18 9.31 22.55
CA ALA A 7 32.63 8.30 21.60
C ALA A 7 32.54 6.86 22.14
N LEU A 8 32.61 6.69 23.47
CA LEU A 8 32.61 5.39 24.15
C LEU A 8 31.22 4.75 24.33
N GLY A 9 30.14 5.46 23.95
CA GLY A 9 28.76 4.97 24.06
C GLY A 9 28.18 4.36 22.78
N ARG A 10 28.93 4.34 21.67
CA ARG A 10 28.47 3.71 20.42
C ARG A 10 28.65 2.20 20.55
N ARG A 11 27.63 1.52 21.08
CA ARG A 11 27.47 0.07 20.91
C ARG A 11 27.80 -0.26 19.45
N PRO A 12 28.65 -1.26 19.17
CA PRO A 12 28.88 -1.68 17.81
C PRO A 12 27.51 -1.91 17.15
N PRO A 13 27.23 -1.25 16.02
CA PRO A 13 25.93 -1.33 15.41
C PRO A 13 25.66 -2.80 15.11
N PHE A 14 24.45 -3.29 15.39
CA PHE A 14 24.02 -4.66 15.09
C PHE A 14 24.48 -5.13 13.68
N ALA A 15 24.49 -4.20 12.72
CA ALA A 15 25.05 -4.35 11.39
C ALA A 15 26.49 -4.92 11.35
N PHE A 16 27.38 -4.46 12.25
CA PHE A 16 28.77 -4.90 12.34
C PHE A 16 28.87 -6.39 12.66
N TYR A 17 28.09 -6.87 13.64
CA TYR A 17 28.07 -8.29 13.99
C TYR A 17 27.50 -9.15 12.87
N VAL A 18 26.45 -8.68 12.20
CA VAL A 18 25.86 -9.41 11.07
C VAL A 18 26.81 -9.45 9.87
N ILE A 19 27.54 -8.38 9.58
CA ILE A 19 28.54 -8.33 8.51
C ILE A 19 29.69 -9.30 8.80
N ILE A 20 30.27 -9.26 10.01
CA ILE A 20 31.35 -10.18 10.39
C ILE A 20 30.87 -11.63 10.37
N GLY A 21 29.69 -11.91 10.95
CA GLY A 21 29.09 -13.23 10.93
C GLY A 21 28.85 -13.73 9.50
N SER A 22 28.36 -12.86 8.61
CA SER A 22 28.12 -13.21 7.19
C SER A 22 29.43 -13.51 6.46
N LEU A 23 30.49 -12.74 6.71
CA LEU A 23 31.82 -12.98 6.12
C LEU A 23 32.46 -14.27 6.64
N LEU A 24 32.30 -14.59 7.93
CA LEU A 24 32.78 -15.85 8.51
C LEU A 24 32.05 -17.05 7.91
N VAL A 25 30.72 -16.99 7.79
CA VAL A 25 29.91 -18.05 7.17
C VAL A 25 30.22 -18.18 5.69
N LEU A 26 30.44 -17.07 4.97
CA LEU A 26 30.84 -17.12 3.57
C LEU A 26 32.19 -17.82 3.42
N SER A 27 33.17 -17.45 4.25
CA SER A 27 34.54 -17.99 4.23
C SER A 27 34.57 -19.49 4.53
N THR A 28 33.79 -19.95 5.50
CA THR A 28 33.70 -21.39 5.82
C THR A 28 33.02 -22.17 4.71
N LEU A 29 31.97 -21.61 4.09
CA LEU A 29 31.25 -22.25 2.99
C LEU A 29 32.04 -22.26 1.67
N THR A 30 32.89 -21.26 1.39
CA THR A 30 33.81 -21.31 0.24
C THR A 30 34.86 -22.41 0.44
N VAL A 31 35.45 -22.53 1.63
CA VAL A 31 36.40 -23.63 1.93
C VAL A 31 35.73 -25.00 1.80
N ALA A 32 34.45 -25.11 2.18
CA ALA A 32 33.67 -26.35 2.04
C ALA A 32 33.10 -26.59 0.62
N GLY A 33 33.44 -25.79 -0.39
CA GLY A 33 32.98 -25.95 -1.78
C GLY A 33 31.51 -25.57 -2.05
N HIS A 34 30.82 -24.99 -1.07
CA HIS A 34 29.39 -24.60 -1.16
C HIS A 34 29.16 -23.10 -1.28
N GLY A 35 30.23 -22.29 -1.33
CA GLY A 35 30.17 -20.83 -1.25
C GLY A 35 29.22 -20.18 -2.26
N VAL A 36 29.16 -20.70 -3.50
CA VAL A 36 28.34 -20.11 -4.57
C VAL A 36 26.84 -20.14 -4.26
N LYS A 37 26.35 -21.19 -3.58
CA LYS A 37 24.92 -21.32 -3.24
C LYS A 37 24.50 -20.40 -2.08
N ALA A 38 25.43 -20.12 -1.15
CA ALA A 38 25.16 -19.31 0.03
C ALA A 38 25.41 -17.81 -0.17
N THR A 39 26.23 -17.45 -1.17
CA THR A 39 26.57 -16.05 -1.51
C THR A 39 25.34 -15.13 -1.64
N PRO A 40 24.26 -15.48 -2.38
CA PRO A 40 23.12 -14.57 -2.52
C PRO A 40 22.35 -14.35 -1.21
N VAL A 41 22.24 -15.37 -0.36
CA VAL A 41 21.56 -15.24 0.95
C VAL A 41 22.36 -14.35 1.89
N LEU A 42 23.68 -14.53 1.93
CA LEU A 42 24.58 -13.73 2.75
C LEU A 42 24.69 -12.28 2.25
N ALA A 43 24.70 -12.08 0.93
CA ALA A 43 24.63 -10.75 0.32
C ALA A 43 23.31 -10.05 0.69
N LEU A 44 22.18 -10.75 0.62
CA LEU A 44 20.89 -10.21 1.04
C LEU A 44 20.89 -9.87 2.54
N ALA A 45 21.43 -10.75 3.39
CA ALA A 45 21.55 -10.51 4.82
C ALA A 45 22.42 -9.27 5.11
N MET A 46 23.53 -9.08 4.38
CA MET A 46 24.37 -7.89 4.50
C MET A 46 23.65 -6.62 4.03
N VAL A 47 22.91 -6.67 2.92
CA VAL A 47 22.12 -5.51 2.45
C VAL A 47 21.05 -5.14 3.46
N ILE A 48 20.36 -6.12 4.05
CA ILE A 48 19.39 -5.90 5.12
C ILE A 48 20.07 -5.34 6.36
N ALA A 49 21.22 -5.89 6.76
CA ALA A 49 21.97 -5.46 7.94
C ALA A 49 22.57 -4.07 7.80
N ILE A 50 23.00 -3.65 6.62
CA ILE A 50 23.48 -2.29 6.35
C ILE A 50 22.29 -1.34 6.22
N GLY A 51 21.22 -1.79 5.59
CA GLY A 51 20.03 -1.00 5.32
C GLY A 51 19.00 -0.95 6.45
N TYR A 52 19.19 -1.67 7.56
CA TYR A 52 18.13 -1.94 8.54
C TYR A 52 17.49 -0.66 9.08
N GLU A 53 18.27 0.38 9.37
CA GLU A 53 17.72 1.64 9.89
C GLU A 53 16.81 2.34 8.88
N ARG A 54 17.13 2.23 7.58
CA ARG A 54 16.30 2.78 6.51
C ARG A 54 15.12 1.88 6.19
N LEU A 55 15.32 0.56 6.16
CA LEU A 55 14.30 -0.44 5.86
C LEU A 55 13.22 -0.51 6.94
N LEU A 56 13.64 -0.46 8.21
CA LEU A 56 12.75 -0.45 9.38
C LEU A 56 12.25 0.94 9.74
N SER A 57 12.62 1.98 8.98
CA SER A 57 12.03 3.29 9.19
C SER A 57 10.53 3.25 8.87
N TRP A 58 9.72 3.90 9.72
CA TRP A 58 8.26 3.95 9.53
C TRP A 58 7.86 4.46 8.15
N ARG A 59 8.64 5.38 7.57
CA ARG A 59 8.46 5.89 6.21
C ARG A 59 8.57 4.79 5.16
N THR A 60 9.58 3.93 5.27
CA THR A 60 9.78 2.82 4.33
C THR A 60 8.73 1.73 4.53
N LEU A 61 8.38 1.39 5.77
CA LEU A 61 7.35 0.39 6.07
C LEU A 61 5.97 0.81 5.55
N LEU A 62 5.58 2.07 5.76
CA LEU A 62 4.34 2.62 5.20
C LEU A 62 4.39 2.66 3.67
N GLY A 63 5.52 3.06 3.10
CA GLY A 63 5.72 3.07 1.66
C GLY A 63 5.59 1.67 1.06
N LEU A 64 6.18 0.66 1.69
CA LEU A 64 6.06 -0.74 1.31
C LEU A 64 4.61 -1.21 1.39
N THR A 65 3.88 -0.88 2.46
CA THR A 65 2.45 -1.20 2.60
C THR A 65 1.64 -0.59 1.45
N VAL A 66 1.84 0.70 1.15
CA VAL A 66 1.15 1.37 0.03
C VAL A 66 1.48 0.72 -1.30
N LEU A 67 2.76 0.46 -1.59
CA LEU A 67 3.18 -0.19 -2.83
C LEU A 67 2.58 -1.60 -2.94
N THR A 68 2.57 -2.37 -1.85
CA THR A 68 1.97 -3.70 -1.86
C THR A 68 0.47 -3.62 -2.17
N ILE A 69 -0.25 -2.68 -1.56
CA ILE A 69 -1.68 -2.47 -1.84
C ILE A 69 -1.93 -2.04 -3.30
N LEU A 70 -1.07 -1.17 -3.85
CA LEU A 70 -1.26 -0.66 -5.21
C LEU A 70 -0.93 -1.69 -6.29
N PHE A 71 0.16 -2.45 -6.10
CA PHE A 71 0.75 -3.28 -7.16
C PHE A 71 0.41 -4.76 -7.06
N VAL A 72 -0.02 -5.26 -5.89
CA VAL A 72 -0.39 -6.68 -5.74
C VAL A 72 -1.90 -6.84 -5.97
N PRO A 73 -2.32 -7.58 -7.01
CA PRO A 73 -3.74 -7.71 -7.31
C PRO A 73 -4.50 -8.48 -6.24
N ILE A 74 -5.52 -7.85 -5.68
CA ILE A 74 -6.38 -8.42 -4.63
C ILE A 74 -7.13 -9.63 -5.22
N LYS A 75 -7.20 -10.74 -4.48
CA LYS A 75 -7.82 -12.03 -4.86
C LYS A 75 -7.27 -12.75 -6.10
N ARG A 76 -6.30 -12.23 -6.87
CA ARG A 76 -5.69 -12.98 -7.99
C ARG A 76 -4.49 -13.83 -7.58
N TYR A 77 -3.88 -13.49 -6.45
CA TYR A 77 -2.76 -14.22 -5.88
C TYR A 77 -3.07 -14.63 -4.45
N THR A 78 -2.74 -15.87 -4.14
CA THR A 78 -2.83 -16.44 -2.81
C THR A 78 -1.46 -16.96 -2.38
N LEU A 79 -1.22 -16.96 -1.07
CA LEU A 79 -0.09 -17.68 -0.50
C LEU A 79 -0.46 -19.16 -0.33
N PRO A 80 0.49 -20.09 -0.51
CA PRO A 80 0.25 -21.54 -0.48
C PRO A 80 -0.04 -22.11 0.93
N ALA A 81 -0.66 -21.32 1.82
CA ALA A 81 -0.97 -21.73 3.19
C ALA A 81 -2.46 -22.08 3.33
N SER A 82 -2.76 -23.27 3.85
CA SER A 82 -4.12 -23.76 4.14
C SER A 82 -4.65 -23.20 5.46
N LEU A 83 -4.75 -21.88 5.58
CA LEU A 83 -5.37 -21.24 6.74
C LEU A 83 -6.87 -21.02 6.51
N PRO A 84 -7.69 -20.96 7.59
CA PRO A 84 -9.13 -20.72 7.49
C PRO A 84 -9.49 -19.32 6.94
N PHE A 85 -8.50 -18.48 6.68
CA PHE A 85 -8.64 -17.16 6.07
C PHE A 85 -7.65 -17.00 4.90
N ASN A 86 -8.10 -16.36 3.81
CA ASN A 86 -7.26 -16.09 2.65
C ASN A 86 -6.12 -15.11 3.03
N LEU A 87 -4.90 -15.63 3.12
CA LEU A 87 -3.69 -14.84 3.30
C LEU A 87 -3.32 -14.13 1.98
N GLU A 88 -3.79 -12.90 1.84
CA GLU A 88 -3.34 -11.99 0.78
C GLU A 88 -2.04 -11.30 1.21
N LEU A 89 -1.10 -11.11 0.28
CA LEU A 89 0.25 -10.60 0.59
C LEU A 89 0.22 -9.24 1.32
N TYR A 90 -0.63 -8.31 0.91
CA TYR A 90 -0.74 -7.03 1.60
C TYR A 90 -1.23 -7.17 3.04
N ARG A 91 -2.05 -8.19 3.37
CA ARG A 91 -2.48 -8.43 4.76
C ARG A 91 -1.33 -8.91 5.61
N VAL A 92 -0.46 -9.76 5.06
CA VAL A 92 0.76 -10.20 5.74
C VAL A 92 1.66 -9.00 6.02
N VAL A 93 1.89 -8.14 5.02
CA VAL A 93 2.68 -6.92 5.20
C VAL A 93 2.06 -6.01 6.27
N VAL A 94 0.74 -5.76 6.21
CA VAL A 94 0.02 -4.96 7.20
C VAL A 94 0.13 -5.57 8.60
N ALA A 95 -0.02 -6.89 8.74
CA ALA A 95 0.10 -7.58 10.02
C ALA A 95 1.51 -7.46 10.61
N ILE A 96 2.55 -7.62 9.79
CA ILE A 96 3.95 -7.44 10.22
C ILE A 96 4.19 -6.01 10.69
N VAL A 97 3.75 -5.00 9.92
CA VAL A 97 3.91 -3.59 10.28
C VAL A 97 3.09 -3.24 11.52
N PHE A 98 1.90 -3.84 11.68
CA PHE A 98 1.07 -3.69 12.87
C PHE A 98 1.74 -4.28 14.12
N VAL A 99 2.29 -5.49 14.04
CA VAL A 99 3.04 -6.09 15.16
C VAL A 99 4.24 -5.23 15.51
N ALA A 100 5.01 -4.77 14.52
CA ALA A 100 6.14 -3.86 14.75
C ALA A 100 5.68 -2.55 15.43
N TRP A 101 4.55 -1.99 15.00
CA TRP A 101 3.96 -0.81 15.62
C TRP A 101 3.53 -1.06 17.06
N LEU A 102 2.87 -2.19 17.33
CA LEU A 102 2.44 -2.58 18.68
C LEU A 102 3.63 -2.79 19.61
N THR A 103 4.65 -3.53 19.16
CA THR A 103 5.92 -3.68 19.90
C THR A 103 6.56 -2.33 20.15
N SER A 104 6.53 -1.42 19.17
CA SER A 104 7.07 -0.07 19.34
C SER A 104 6.25 0.79 20.30
N LEU A 105 4.94 0.60 20.41
CA LEU A 105 4.12 1.28 21.43
C LEU A 105 4.51 0.88 22.85
N LEU A 106 4.92 -0.38 23.03
CA LEU A 106 5.33 -0.92 24.33
C LEU A 106 6.76 -0.52 24.70
N ILE A 107 7.66 -0.40 23.72
CA ILE A 107 9.10 -0.19 23.95
C ILE A 107 9.51 1.28 23.75
N ASP A 108 9.06 1.93 22.68
CA ASP A 108 9.50 3.28 22.29
C ASP A 108 8.47 4.34 22.70
N ARG A 109 8.82 5.14 23.73
CA ARG A 109 7.99 6.26 24.22
C ARG A 109 7.67 7.31 23.17
N ARG A 110 8.41 7.35 22.06
CA ARG A 110 8.12 8.23 20.93
C ARG A 110 6.86 7.78 20.23
N VAL A 111 6.60 6.48 20.07
CA VAL A 111 5.40 5.98 19.38
C VAL A 111 4.22 6.01 20.33
N ARG A 112 3.11 6.62 19.90
CA ARG A 112 1.88 6.78 20.68
C ARG A 112 0.69 6.70 19.73
N VAL A 113 -0.40 6.12 20.20
CA VAL A 113 -1.70 6.18 19.53
C VAL A 113 -2.17 7.63 19.54
N ARG A 114 -2.68 8.12 18.42
CA ARG A 114 -3.15 9.50 18.29
C ARG A 114 -4.58 9.53 17.78
N ALA A 115 -5.35 10.46 18.31
CA ALA A 115 -6.66 10.79 17.78
C ALA A 115 -6.52 11.46 16.39
N SER A 116 -7.29 10.98 15.42
CA SER A 116 -7.46 11.55 14.09
C SER A 116 -8.51 12.67 14.04
N GLY A 117 -9.35 12.80 15.07
CA GLY A 117 -10.54 13.66 15.04
C GLY A 117 -11.73 13.04 14.28
N LEU A 118 -11.60 11.77 13.86
CA LEU A 118 -12.65 11.01 13.17
C LEU A 118 -13.15 9.83 14.04
N GLU A 119 -12.87 9.86 15.34
CA GLU A 119 -13.26 8.81 16.28
C GLU A 119 -14.78 8.71 16.38
N ALA A 120 -15.46 9.86 16.53
CA ALA A 120 -16.91 9.89 16.66
C ALA A 120 -17.64 9.26 15.45
N PRO A 121 -17.38 9.67 14.19
CA PRO A 121 -18.01 9.01 13.04
C PRO A 121 -17.58 7.56 12.87
N LEU A 122 -16.33 7.21 13.18
CA LEU A 122 -15.86 5.83 13.10
C LEU A 122 -16.55 4.93 14.13
N LEU A 123 -16.65 5.38 15.38
CA LEU A 123 -17.35 4.68 16.45
C LEU A 123 -18.85 4.59 16.18
N ALA A 124 -19.47 5.64 15.65
CA ALA A 124 -20.86 5.60 15.22
C ALA A 124 -21.07 4.53 14.12
N TYR A 125 -20.17 4.47 13.14
CA TYR A 125 -20.22 3.45 12.08
C TYR A 125 -20.05 2.03 12.64
N ILE A 126 -19.09 1.82 13.55
CA ILE A 126 -18.89 0.54 14.24
C ILE A 126 -20.13 0.16 15.06
N ALA A 127 -20.72 1.11 15.78
CA ALA A 127 -21.92 0.90 16.58
C ALA A 127 -23.10 0.48 15.69
N VAL A 128 -23.27 1.11 14.52
CA VAL A 128 -24.30 0.71 13.54
C VAL A 128 -24.07 -0.71 13.03
N ILE A 129 -22.81 -1.10 12.75
CA ILE A 129 -22.50 -2.48 12.34
C ILE A 129 -22.88 -3.46 13.45
N VAL A 130 -22.41 -3.22 14.68
CA VAL A 130 -22.69 -4.11 15.82
C VAL A 130 -24.19 -4.20 16.10
N PHE A 131 -24.89 -3.07 16.11
CA PHE A 131 -26.33 -3.03 16.28
C PHE A 131 -27.06 -3.82 15.17
N SER A 132 -26.64 -3.67 13.92
CA SER A 132 -27.18 -4.43 12.79
C SER A 132 -27.00 -5.95 12.98
N LEU A 133 -25.85 -6.40 13.48
CA LEU A 133 -25.59 -7.82 13.74
C LEU A 133 -26.43 -8.38 14.89
N VAL A 134 -26.63 -7.59 15.95
CA VAL A 134 -27.44 -7.98 17.11
C VAL A 134 -28.93 -8.02 16.76
N VAL A 135 -29.43 -7.07 15.96
CA VAL A 135 -30.84 -7.04 15.55
C VAL A 135 -31.14 -8.11 14.50
N ASN A 136 -30.17 -8.47 13.64
CA ASN A 136 -30.38 -9.39 12.52
C ASN A 136 -29.65 -10.73 12.71
N THR A 137 -29.65 -11.30 13.92
CA THR A 137 -28.92 -12.54 14.26
C THR A 137 -29.27 -13.72 13.35
N GLY A 138 -30.54 -13.91 13.00
CA GLY A 138 -30.96 -15.00 12.11
C GLY A 138 -30.31 -14.91 10.72
N ARG A 139 -30.22 -13.70 10.15
CA ARG A 139 -29.54 -13.47 8.86
C ARG A 139 -28.03 -13.54 9.01
N ALA A 140 -27.48 -13.02 10.11
CA ALA A 140 -26.05 -13.05 10.38
C ALA A 140 -25.52 -14.50 10.50
N ASN A 141 -26.25 -15.37 11.19
CA ASN A 141 -25.90 -16.78 11.36
C ASN A 141 -25.95 -17.55 10.03
N ALA A 142 -26.90 -17.22 9.15
CA ALA A 142 -27.02 -17.85 7.83
C ALA A 142 -25.79 -17.60 6.93
N VAL A 143 -25.06 -16.50 7.14
CA VAL A 143 -23.86 -16.13 6.36
C VAL A 143 -22.58 -16.11 7.20
N GLY A 144 -22.56 -16.79 8.35
CA GLY A 144 -21.54 -16.62 9.40
C GLY A 144 -20.09 -16.60 8.91
N ARG A 145 -19.67 -17.56 8.06
CA ARG A 145 -18.29 -17.60 7.52
C ARG A 145 -17.94 -16.39 6.64
N ASP A 146 -18.85 -15.95 5.79
CA ASP A 146 -18.63 -14.77 4.95
C ASP A 146 -18.64 -13.49 5.79
N LEU A 147 -19.50 -13.45 6.81
CA LEU A 147 -19.56 -12.35 7.76
C LEU A 147 -18.25 -12.19 8.53
N GLU A 148 -17.70 -13.27 9.10
CA GLU A 148 -16.41 -13.26 9.79
C GLU A 148 -15.30 -12.72 8.89
N LYS A 149 -15.28 -13.15 7.62
CA LYS A 149 -14.31 -12.67 6.63
C LYS A 149 -14.45 -11.17 6.36
N VAL A 150 -15.67 -10.67 6.19
CA VAL A 150 -15.94 -9.25 5.95
C VAL A 150 -15.61 -8.40 7.18
N LEU A 151 -15.95 -8.86 8.38
CA LEU A 151 -15.62 -8.17 9.64
C LEU A 151 -14.12 -8.09 9.87
N THR A 152 -13.39 -9.19 9.67
CA THR A 152 -11.93 -9.21 9.79
C THR A 152 -11.27 -8.26 8.78
N PHE A 153 -11.83 -8.18 7.57
CA PHE A 153 -11.40 -7.24 6.54
C PHE A 153 -11.65 -5.78 6.95
N PHE A 154 -12.82 -5.50 7.53
CA PHE A 154 -13.15 -4.18 8.05
C PHE A 154 -12.22 -3.77 9.21
N VAL A 155 -11.98 -4.65 10.18
CA VAL A 155 -11.04 -4.38 11.29
C VAL A 155 -9.65 -4.08 10.75
N SER A 156 -9.20 -4.79 9.71
CA SER A 156 -7.91 -4.52 9.08
C SER A 156 -7.82 -3.09 8.52
N TYR A 157 -8.90 -2.53 7.96
CA TYR A 157 -8.92 -1.13 7.54
C TYR A 157 -8.83 -0.15 8.69
N VAL A 158 -9.53 -0.41 9.80
CA VAL A 158 -9.45 0.40 11.02
C VAL A 158 -8.01 0.40 11.56
N VAL A 159 -7.37 -0.77 11.57
CA VAL A 159 -5.97 -0.91 11.99
C VAL A 159 -5.04 -0.09 11.08
N VAL A 160 -5.15 -0.25 9.76
CA VAL A 160 -4.32 0.52 8.80
C VAL A 160 -4.55 2.02 8.96
N PHE A 161 -5.79 2.45 9.18
CA PHE A 161 -6.13 3.85 9.43
C PHE A 161 -5.37 4.41 10.66
N TYR A 162 -5.48 3.74 11.80
CA TYR A 162 -4.77 4.17 13.02
C TYR A 162 -3.25 4.09 12.90
N LEU A 163 -2.75 3.11 12.16
CA LEU A 163 -1.33 2.96 11.87
C LEU A 163 -0.82 4.16 11.06
N VAL A 164 -1.54 4.55 10.00
CA VAL A 164 -1.22 5.73 9.19
C VAL A 164 -1.27 7.01 10.03
N VAL A 165 -2.35 7.23 10.79
CA VAL A 165 -2.53 8.42 11.65
C VAL A 165 -1.44 8.52 12.72
N SER A 166 -1.06 7.39 13.32
CA SER A 166 -0.08 7.38 14.43
C SER A 166 1.36 7.54 13.95
N LEU A 167 1.66 7.09 12.73
CA LEU A 167 3.02 7.08 12.18
C LEU A 167 3.33 8.31 11.31
N LEU A 168 2.36 8.88 10.59
CA LEU A 168 2.55 10.08 9.76
C LEU A 168 2.56 11.36 10.59
N ARG A 169 3.71 11.66 11.18
CA ARG A 169 3.86 12.76 12.13
C ARG A 169 4.40 14.04 11.53
N ARG A 170 5.21 13.92 10.48
CA ARG A 170 5.93 15.05 9.88
C ARG A 170 5.32 15.36 8.53
N ALA A 171 5.19 16.65 8.22
CA ALA A 171 4.75 17.11 6.90
C ALA A 171 5.55 16.44 5.77
N ARG A 172 6.87 16.27 5.96
CA ARG A 172 7.75 15.56 5.02
C ARG A 172 7.35 14.11 4.73
N ASP A 173 6.84 13.39 5.73
CA ASP A 173 6.42 11.99 5.56
C ASP A 173 5.07 11.91 4.86
N ILE A 174 4.17 12.85 5.15
CA ILE A 174 2.88 13.01 4.46
C ILE A 174 3.11 13.36 2.98
N ASP A 175 3.97 14.34 2.71
CA ASP A 175 4.36 14.74 1.35
C ASP A 175 5.00 13.61 0.57
N PHE A 176 5.83 12.81 1.25
CA PHE A 176 6.44 11.62 0.65
C PHE A 176 5.38 10.60 0.26
N LEU A 177 4.45 10.24 1.15
CA LEU A 177 3.40 9.28 0.83
C LEU A 177 2.44 9.82 -0.23
N ALA A 178 2.10 11.10 -0.21
CA ALA A 178 1.32 11.72 -1.27
C ALA A 178 2.04 11.62 -2.63
N GLY A 179 3.35 11.85 -2.66
CA GLY A 179 4.17 11.65 -3.85
C GLY A 179 4.22 10.18 -4.29
N LEU A 180 4.30 9.24 -3.34
CA LEU A 180 4.31 7.80 -3.61
C LEU A 180 2.97 7.32 -4.18
N LEU A 181 1.85 7.79 -3.63
CA LEU A 181 0.50 7.51 -4.11
C LEU A 181 0.29 8.08 -5.52
N ALA A 182 0.74 9.31 -5.76
CA ALA A 182 0.66 9.94 -7.07
C ALA A 182 1.52 9.20 -8.12
N ALA A 183 2.76 8.84 -7.76
CA ALA A 183 3.65 8.10 -8.65
C ALA A 183 3.12 6.68 -8.92
N GLY A 184 2.68 5.97 -7.87
CA GLY A 184 2.04 4.67 -7.99
C GLY A 184 0.79 4.73 -8.87
N GLY A 185 -0.07 5.73 -8.68
CA GLY A 185 -1.23 5.97 -9.52
C GLY A 185 -0.88 6.21 -10.99
N ALA A 186 0.18 6.97 -11.27
CA ALA A 186 0.64 7.19 -12.64
C ALA A 186 1.15 5.90 -13.31
N VAL A 187 1.91 5.08 -12.58
CA VAL A 187 2.37 3.77 -13.08
C VAL A 187 1.18 2.84 -13.33
N LEU A 188 0.22 2.79 -12.40
CA LEU A 188 -1.02 2.04 -12.58
C LEU A 188 -1.79 2.54 -13.81
N GLY A 189 -1.94 3.86 -13.95
CA GLY A 189 -2.62 4.47 -15.09
C GLY A 189 -1.96 4.13 -16.43
N PHE A 190 -0.62 4.21 -16.48
CA PHE A 190 0.16 3.78 -17.64
C PHE A 190 -0.10 2.32 -18.00
N PHE A 191 -0.02 1.40 -17.03
CA PHE A 191 -0.29 -0.01 -17.28
C PHE A 191 -1.75 -0.29 -17.63
N GLY A 192 -2.69 0.51 -17.13
CA GLY A 192 -4.09 0.44 -17.53
C GLY A 192 -4.29 0.82 -19.00
N VAL A 193 -3.64 1.88 -19.47
CA VAL A 193 -3.64 2.25 -20.89
C VAL A 193 -2.98 1.14 -21.72
N PHE A 194 -1.81 0.66 -21.29
CA PHE A 194 -1.09 -0.41 -21.97
C PHE A 194 -1.93 -1.68 -22.10
N GLU A 195 -2.62 -2.11 -21.04
CA GLU A 195 -3.53 -3.26 -21.04
C GLU A 195 -4.71 -3.04 -22.00
N SER A 196 -5.25 -1.81 -22.07
CA SER A 196 -6.37 -1.52 -22.96
C SER A 196 -6.03 -1.63 -24.46
N VAL A 197 -4.75 -1.45 -24.81
CA VAL A 197 -4.24 -1.53 -26.19
C VAL A 197 -3.72 -2.93 -26.50
N THR A 198 -2.92 -3.51 -25.60
CA THR A 198 -2.21 -4.79 -25.86
C THR A 198 -2.96 -6.02 -25.40
N HIS A 199 -3.98 -5.84 -24.56
CA HIS A 199 -4.72 -6.92 -23.90
C HIS A 199 -3.86 -7.79 -22.98
N TYR A 200 -2.63 -7.34 -22.70
CA TYR A 200 -1.70 -7.99 -21.80
C TYR A 200 -1.71 -7.30 -20.44
N ASN A 201 -2.18 -8.02 -19.40
CA ASN A 201 -2.14 -7.53 -18.03
C ASN A 201 -0.81 -7.92 -17.37
N VAL A 202 0.06 -6.93 -17.17
CA VAL A 202 1.38 -7.11 -16.53
C VAL A 202 1.25 -7.68 -15.11
N PHE A 203 0.20 -7.30 -14.38
CA PHE A 203 -0.01 -7.74 -13.00
C PHE A 203 -0.41 -9.22 -12.89
N ASN A 204 -0.89 -9.85 -13.97
CA ASN A 204 -1.15 -11.30 -14.01
C ASN A 204 0.14 -12.14 -14.08
N HIS A 205 1.30 -11.50 -14.19
CA HIS A 205 2.59 -12.18 -14.29
C HIS A 205 3.50 -11.94 -13.08
N LEU A 206 2.93 -11.51 -11.95
CA LEU A 206 3.66 -11.27 -10.70
C LEU A 206 4.35 -12.53 -10.17
N LYS A 207 3.85 -13.73 -10.52
CA LYS A 207 4.51 -15.02 -10.21
C LYS A 207 5.94 -15.11 -10.75
N MET A 208 6.27 -14.42 -11.85
CA MET A 208 7.64 -14.39 -12.38
C MET A 208 8.63 -13.69 -11.44
N ILE A 209 8.13 -12.72 -10.65
CA ILE A 209 8.93 -11.93 -9.72
C ILE A 209 8.86 -12.51 -8.30
N LEU A 210 7.68 -13.03 -7.92
CA LEU A 210 7.40 -13.60 -6.60
C LEU A 210 6.87 -15.03 -6.78
N PRO A 211 7.77 -16.02 -6.98
CA PRO A 211 7.39 -17.40 -7.31
C PRO A 211 6.68 -18.13 -6.16
N ILE A 212 6.69 -17.57 -4.95
CA ILE A 212 5.99 -18.08 -3.78
C ILE A 212 4.46 -17.95 -3.94
N MET A 213 3.97 -17.04 -4.78
CA MET A 213 2.52 -16.83 -4.95
C MET A 213 1.90 -17.77 -5.98
N THR A 214 0.76 -18.36 -5.62
CA THR A 214 -0.08 -19.13 -6.54
C THR A 214 -1.05 -18.20 -7.26
N TYR A 215 -0.99 -18.20 -8.60
CA TYR A 215 -1.90 -17.44 -9.45
C TYR A 215 -3.20 -18.21 -9.63
N ASP A 216 -4.33 -17.59 -9.31
CA ASP A 216 -5.65 -18.15 -9.55
C ASP A 216 -6.23 -17.61 -10.86
N ALA A 217 -6.16 -18.44 -11.92
CA ALA A 217 -6.67 -18.10 -13.24
C ALA A 217 -8.21 -17.99 -13.28
N GLY A 218 -8.94 -18.59 -12.33
CA GLY A 218 -10.40 -18.47 -12.24
C GLY A 218 -10.87 -17.11 -11.74
N GLN A 219 -10.00 -16.37 -11.05
CA GLN A 219 -10.20 -14.98 -10.62
C GLN A 219 -9.65 -13.98 -11.65
N ALA A 220 -9.06 -14.47 -12.75
CA ALA A 220 -8.61 -13.62 -13.84
C ALA A 220 -9.82 -13.14 -14.67
N PRO A 221 -9.75 -11.95 -15.27
CA PRO A 221 -10.83 -11.43 -16.10
C PRO A 221 -11.20 -12.39 -17.24
N THR A 222 -12.42 -12.93 -17.20
CA THR A 222 -13.02 -13.53 -18.39
C THR A 222 -13.47 -12.43 -19.34
N LEU A 223 -13.18 -12.60 -20.63
CA LEU A 223 -13.57 -11.68 -21.71
C LEU A 223 -15.10 -11.46 -21.67
N PHE A 224 -15.55 -10.32 -21.15
CA PHE A 224 -16.97 -10.00 -21.13
C PHE A 224 -17.35 -9.20 -22.39
N ARG A 225 -18.08 -9.84 -23.31
CA ARG A 225 -18.78 -9.21 -24.46
C ARG A 225 -17.91 -8.38 -25.43
N GLY A 226 -16.83 -8.97 -25.95
CA GLY A 226 -16.13 -8.43 -27.12
C GLY A 226 -15.44 -7.06 -26.98
N ALA A 227 -15.44 -6.47 -25.78
CA ALA A 227 -14.80 -5.18 -25.51
C ALA A 227 -13.94 -5.26 -24.25
N ILE A 228 -12.63 -5.07 -24.42
CA ILE A 228 -11.64 -5.24 -23.37
C ILE A 228 -11.56 -3.96 -22.54
N ARG A 229 -11.91 -4.05 -21.27
CA ARG A 229 -11.78 -2.98 -20.28
C ARG A 229 -10.48 -3.18 -19.50
N ALA A 230 -9.74 -2.11 -19.22
CA ALA A 230 -8.55 -2.23 -18.37
C ALA A 230 -8.93 -2.59 -16.93
N TYR A 231 -8.25 -3.58 -16.37
CA TYR A 231 -8.41 -4.00 -14.97
C TYR A 231 -7.24 -3.53 -14.10
N GLY A 232 -6.04 -3.35 -14.67
CA GLY A 232 -4.81 -3.06 -13.96
C GLY A 232 -4.55 -4.07 -12.84
N SER A 233 -4.22 -3.56 -11.66
CA SER A 233 -4.08 -4.33 -10.43
C SER A 233 -5.42 -4.59 -9.70
N GLY A 234 -6.54 -4.08 -10.20
CA GLY A 234 -7.85 -4.23 -9.57
C GLY A 234 -8.54 -5.56 -9.87
N GLN A 235 -9.53 -5.93 -9.05
CA GLN A 235 -10.37 -7.11 -9.32
C GLN A 235 -11.26 -6.91 -10.54
N HIS A 236 -11.82 -5.72 -10.69
CA HIS A 236 -12.74 -5.34 -11.76
C HIS A 236 -12.47 -3.91 -12.23
N PRO A 237 -12.89 -3.52 -13.45
CA PRO A 237 -12.59 -2.19 -14.02
C PRO A 237 -13.17 -1.04 -13.18
N ILE A 238 -14.29 -1.29 -12.49
CA ILE A 238 -14.90 -0.31 -11.56
C ILE A 238 -13.97 -0.04 -10.38
N ALA A 239 -13.44 -1.08 -9.73
CA ALA A 239 -12.57 -0.94 -8.58
C ALA A 239 -11.26 -0.25 -8.97
N PHE A 240 -10.70 -0.61 -10.13
CA PHE A 240 -9.49 0.02 -10.65
C PHE A 240 -9.72 1.50 -11.00
N GLY A 241 -10.81 1.83 -11.69
CA GLY A 241 -11.18 3.21 -11.98
C GLY A 241 -11.41 4.03 -10.71
N ALA A 242 -12.10 3.48 -9.71
CA ALA A 242 -12.30 4.12 -8.41
C ALA A 242 -10.96 4.42 -7.70
N ALA A 243 -10.03 3.47 -7.72
CA ALA A 243 -8.69 3.67 -7.14
C ALA A 243 -7.94 4.81 -7.86
N LEU A 244 -7.94 4.84 -9.19
CA LEU A 244 -7.30 5.93 -9.96
C LEU A 244 -7.91 7.30 -9.65
N VAL A 245 -9.24 7.40 -9.53
CA VAL A 245 -9.93 8.63 -9.12
C VAL A 245 -9.48 9.08 -7.73
N LEU A 246 -9.32 8.16 -6.78
CA LEU A 246 -8.85 8.48 -5.43
C LEU A 246 -7.37 8.89 -5.40
N LEU A 247 -6.55 8.44 -6.36
CA LEU A 247 -5.13 8.78 -6.46
C LEU A 247 -4.88 10.13 -7.17
N LEU A 248 -5.78 10.53 -8.06
CA LEU A 248 -5.66 11.75 -8.86
C LEU A 248 -5.42 13.02 -8.03
N PRO A 249 -6.14 13.29 -6.92
CA PRO A 249 -5.93 14.49 -6.11
C PRO A 249 -4.51 14.62 -5.57
N PHE A 250 -3.83 13.51 -5.25
CA PHE A 250 -2.45 13.56 -4.77
C PHE A 250 -1.48 14.03 -5.85
N ALA A 251 -1.69 13.62 -7.11
CA ALA A 251 -0.88 14.08 -8.23
C ALA A 251 -1.09 15.58 -8.49
N VAL A 252 -2.35 16.03 -8.50
CA VAL A 252 -2.69 17.46 -8.66
C VAL A 252 -2.13 18.29 -7.52
N TYR A 253 -2.29 17.83 -6.27
CA TYR A 253 -1.71 18.48 -5.10
C TYR A 253 -0.19 18.66 -5.25
N ARG A 254 0.54 17.60 -5.63
CA ARG A 254 1.99 17.66 -5.81
C ARG A 254 2.40 18.59 -6.96
N ALA A 255 1.62 18.62 -8.05
CA ALA A 255 1.87 19.50 -9.18
C ALA A 255 1.73 20.97 -8.79
N TRP A 256 0.67 21.30 -8.05
CA TRP A 256 0.32 22.67 -7.69
C TRP A 256 1.14 23.18 -6.51
N ALA A 257 1.21 22.44 -5.41
CA ALA A 257 1.87 22.88 -4.17
C ALA A 257 3.40 23.04 -4.32
N PHE A 258 4.03 22.25 -5.21
CA PHE A 258 5.49 22.26 -5.41
C PHE A 258 5.93 22.78 -6.78
N GLY A 259 5.00 23.21 -7.65
CA GLY A 259 5.31 23.75 -8.99
C GLY A 259 5.98 22.78 -9.96
N GLN A 260 5.98 21.48 -9.66
CA GLN A 260 6.74 20.47 -10.40
C GLN A 260 5.93 19.90 -11.58
N ARG A 261 6.25 20.33 -12.81
CA ARG A 261 5.53 19.95 -14.05
C ARG A 261 5.36 18.45 -14.26
N ARG A 262 6.31 17.62 -13.82
CA ARG A 262 6.23 16.14 -13.92
C ARG A 262 4.96 15.55 -13.31
N TRP A 263 4.38 16.18 -12.29
CA TRP A 263 3.16 15.67 -11.64
C TRP A 263 1.89 15.95 -12.43
N TRP A 264 1.91 16.94 -13.34
CA TRP A 264 0.84 17.07 -14.34
C TRP A 264 0.85 15.90 -15.32
N GLY A 265 2.04 15.43 -15.72
CA GLY A 265 2.19 14.19 -16.47
C GLY A 265 1.65 12.97 -15.72
N ALA A 266 1.93 12.88 -14.41
CA ALA A 266 1.37 11.83 -13.55
C ALA A 266 -0.17 11.89 -13.49
N ALA A 267 -0.75 13.09 -13.30
CA ALA A 267 -2.19 13.28 -13.30
C ALA A 267 -2.83 12.91 -14.65
N ALA A 268 -2.19 13.26 -15.77
CA ALA A 268 -2.63 12.88 -17.10
C ALA A 268 -2.61 11.36 -17.30
N LEU A 269 -1.54 10.67 -16.87
CA LEU A 269 -1.47 9.20 -16.93
C LEU A 269 -2.56 8.53 -16.09
N ILE A 270 -2.85 9.06 -14.89
CA ILE A 270 -3.96 8.57 -14.05
C ILE A 270 -5.31 8.75 -14.77
N LEU A 271 -5.55 9.92 -15.36
CA LEU A 271 -6.78 10.20 -16.11
C LEU A 271 -6.92 9.30 -17.34
N LEU A 272 -5.86 9.11 -18.12
CA LEU A 272 -5.87 8.21 -19.28
C LEU A 272 -6.14 6.77 -18.85
N GLY A 273 -5.52 6.31 -17.76
CA GLY A 273 -5.80 4.99 -17.19
C GLY A 273 -7.26 4.84 -16.73
N LEU A 274 -7.83 5.89 -16.14
CA LEU A 274 -9.24 5.91 -15.75
C LEU A 274 -10.15 5.75 -16.97
N LEU A 275 -9.88 6.48 -18.05
CA LEU A 275 -10.64 6.37 -19.31
C LEU A 275 -10.47 4.99 -19.95
N ALA A 276 -9.29 4.39 -19.85
CA ALA A 276 -9.00 3.03 -20.34
C ALA A 276 -9.85 1.95 -19.66
N THR A 277 -10.34 2.19 -18.44
CA THR A 277 -11.28 1.27 -17.76
C THR A 277 -12.65 1.21 -18.42
N ARG A 278 -13.03 2.24 -19.21
CA ARG A 278 -14.36 2.43 -19.79
C ARG A 278 -15.51 2.26 -18.77
N SER A 279 -15.26 2.63 -17.52
CA SER A 279 -16.22 2.50 -16.42
C SER A 279 -17.03 3.79 -16.24
N ARG A 280 -18.36 3.71 -16.43
CA ARG A 280 -19.27 4.83 -16.15
C ARG A 280 -19.17 5.30 -14.69
N THR A 281 -19.04 4.34 -13.76
CA THR A 281 -18.88 4.62 -12.33
C THR A 281 -17.61 5.41 -12.05
N GLY A 282 -16.50 5.09 -12.71
CA GLY A 282 -15.24 5.81 -12.54
C GLY A 282 -15.36 7.28 -12.97
N VAL A 283 -16.01 7.55 -14.11
CA VAL A 283 -16.26 8.91 -14.60
C VAL A 283 -17.18 9.68 -13.65
N LEU A 284 -18.24 9.04 -13.16
CA LEU A 284 -19.17 9.64 -12.21
C LEU A 284 -18.49 9.95 -10.87
N MET A 285 -17.62 9.06 -10.38
CA MET A 285 -16.81 9.32 -9.18
C MET A 285 -15.87 10.52 -9.38
N LEU A 286 -15.22 10.63 -10.55
CA LEU A 286 -14.38 11.79 -10.86
C LEU A 286 -15.19 13.08 -10.81
N LEU A 287 -16.38 13.08 -11.42
CA LEU A 287 -17.29 14.23 -11.39
C LEU A 287 -17.66 14.62 -9.96
N ILE A 288 -18.00 13.66 -9.11
CA ILE A 288 -18.31 13.90 -7.69
C ILE A 288 -17.10 14.50 -6.97
N VAL A 289 -15.90 13.94 -7.16
CA VAL A 289 -14.68 14.47 -6.53
C VAL A 289 -14.43 15.92 -6.94
N VAL A 290 -14.62 16.26 -8.21
CA VAL A 290 -14.53 17.64 -8.69
C VAL A 290 -15.58 18.52 -8.03
N ILE A 291 -16.85 18.12 -8.02
CA ILE A 291 -17.93 18.89 -7.38
C ILE A 291 -17.65 19.12 -5.90
N VAL A 292 -17.28 18.08 -5.16
CA VAL A 292 -16.94 18.17 -3.74
C VAL A 292 -15.76 19.12 -3.52
N PHE A 293 -14.73 19.04 -4.36
CA PHE A 293 -13.61 19.95 -4.30
C PHE A 293 -14.04 21.42 -4.55
N LEU A 294 -14.90 21.65 -5.55
CA LEU A 294 -15.42 22.97 -5.87
C LEU A 294 -16.23 23.56 -4.71
N VAL A 295 -17.07 22.74 -4.06
CA VAL A 295 -17.93 23.15 -2.94
C VAL A 295 -17.12 23.39 -1.66
N LEU A 296 -16.16 22.53 -1.33
CA LEU A 296 -15.40 22.62 -0.07
C LEU A 296 -14.25 23.64 -0.10
N ARG A 297 -13.75 24.00 -1.29
CA ARG A 297 -12.58 24.89 -1.44
C ARG A 297 -12.82 26.06 -2.41
N PRO A 298 -13.92 26.83 -2.27
CA PRO A 298 -14.29 27.87 -3.23
C PRO A 298 -13.21 28.97 -3.39
N MET A 299 -12.45 29.27 -2.33
CA MET A 299 -11.37 30.27 -2.39
C MET A 299 -10.18 29.83 -3.26
N TYR A 300 -9.86 28.53 -3.28
CA TYR A 300 -8.80 27.99 -4.14
C TYR A 300 -9.27 27.88 -5.58
N VAL A 301 -10.55 27.58 -5.80
CA VAL A 301 -11.18 27.59 -7.12
C VAL A 301 -11.16 28.97 -7.75
N LYS A 302 -11.49 30.03 -6.99
CA LYS A 302 -11.41 31.42 -7.47
C LYS A 302 -10.02 31.81 -7.96
N ARG A 303 -8.95 31.27 -7.34
CA ARG A 303 -7.56 31.48 -7.80
C ARG A 303 -7.19 30.66 -9.04
N LEU A 304 -7.86 29.54 -9.27
CA LEU A 304 -7.72 28.73 -10.48
C LEU A 304 -8.55 29.26 -11.66
N TRP A 305 -9.25 30.38 -11.46
CA TRP A 305 -10.12 31.02 -12.43
C TRP A 305 -9.50 32.31 -13.01
N PRO A 306 -8.31 32.31 -13.63
CA PRO A 306 -7.74 33.54 -14.18
C PRO A 306 -8.33 33.94 -15.55
N ALA A 307 -9.54 33.49 -15.92
CA ALA A 307 -10.08 33.69 -17.28
C ALA A 307 -11.62 33.79 -17.40
N ILE A 308 -12.32 34.36 -16.40
CA ILE A 308 -13.62 35.03 -16.60
C ILE A 308 -13.58 36.32 -15.77
#